data_AF-A0A930BVG7-F1
#
_entry.id   AF-A0A930BVG7-F1
#
_cell.length_a   1.000
_cell.length_b   1.000
_cell.length_c   1.000
_cell.angle_alpha   90.00
_cell.angle_beta   90.00
_cell.angle_gamma   90.00
#
_symmetry.space_group_name_H-M   'P 1'
#
loop_
_entity.id
_entity.type
_entity.pdbx_description
1 polymer ?
#
loop_
_entity_poly.entity_id
_entity_poly.type
_entity_poly.pdbx_seq_one_letter_code
_entity_poly.pdbx_strand_id
1 'polypeptide(L)'
;MKLRALTLAAALALPFAASAAEPVKFEVYLGGELKHSISLAGPHSKFKFSPAGLADTTLEFRLIAPEPLILEMTESTANNTAPENVGRISLIKPGSSVTVSDIKGTHFKHPYVLVRAE
;
A
#
# COMPACT_ATOMS: atom_id res chain seq x y z
N MET A 1 -17.15 -3.33 -59.26
CA MET A 1 -17.69 -3.79 -57.95
C MET A 1 -16.54 -4.21 -57.05
N LYS A 2 -16.61 -3.82 -55.76
CA LYS A 2 -15.95 -4.45 -54.60
C LYS A 2 -14.41 -4.41 -54.49
N LEU A 3 -13.87 -3.26 -54.08
CA LEU A 3 -12.53 -3.18 -53.45
C LEU A 3 -12.53 -2.29 -52.18
N ARG A 4 -13.70 -1.93 -51.65
CA ARG A 4 -13.85 -0.96 -50.54
C ARG A 4 -14.01 -1.58 -49.14
N ALA A 5 -13.87 -2.90 -49.00
CA ALA A 5 -14.22 -3.58 -47.74
C ALA A 5 -13.02 -3.98 -46.84
N LEU A 6 -11.77 -3.74 -47.25
CA LEU A 6 -10.61 -4.27 -46.52
C LEU A 6 -9.87 -3.28 -45.62
N THR A 7 -10.22 -2.00 -45.60
CA THR A 7 -9.46 -0.98 -44.86
C THR A 7 -9.99 -0.67 -43.46
N LEU A 8 -11.11 -1.25 -43.01
CA LEU A 8 -11.73 -0.90 -41.72
C LEU A 8 -11.44 -1.87 -40.57
N ALA A 9 -10.75 -2.99 -40.81
CA ALA A 9 -10.45 -3.98 -39.76
C ALA A 9 -9.14 -3.73 -38.99
N ALA A 10 -8.26 -2.84 -39.47
CA ALA A 10 -6.94 -2.61 -38.88
C ALA A 10 -6.93 -1.58 -37.74
N ALA A 11 -8.01 -0.85 -37.49
CA ALA A 11 -8.03 0.24 -36.50
C ALA A 11 -8.33 -0.23 -35.06
N LEU A 12 -8.74 -1.48 -34.83
CA LEU A 12 -9.01 -2.01 -33.47
C LEU A 12 -7.81 -2.70 -32.81
N ALA A 13 -6.68 -2.84 -33.51
CA ALA A 13 -5.45 -3.38 -32.96
C ALA A 13 -4.55 -2.27 -32.39
N LEU A 14 -5.15 -1.28 -31.70
CA LEU A 14 -4.36 -0.46 -30.79
C LEU A 14 -4.16 -1.31 -29.54
N PRO A 15 -2.91 -1.68 -29.18
CA PRO A 15 -2.68 -2.26 -27.86
C PRO A 15 -3.15 -1.21 -26.88
N PHE A 16 -4.21 -1.51 -26.14
CA PHE A 16 -4.54 -0.75 -24.94
C PHE A 16 -3.27 -0.78 -24.11
N ALA A 17 -2.53 0.32 -24.09
CA ALA A 17 -1.48 0.54 -23.14
C ALA A 17 -2.17 0.55 -21.79
N ALA A 18 -2.34 -0.64 -21.22
CA ALA A 18 -2.72 -0.83 -19.85
C ALA A 18 -1.54 -0.27 -19.05
N SER A 19 -1.59 1.04 -18.81
CA SER A 19 -0.70 1.72 -17.89
C SER A 19 -1.02 1.16 -16.52
N ALA A 20 -0.41 0.03 -16.17
CA ALA A 20 -0.36 -0.43 -14.80
C ALA A 20 0.28 0.71 -14.00
N ALA A 21 -0.46 1.29 -13.06
CA ALA A 21 0.12 2.25 -12.14
C ALA A 21 1.36 1.61 -11.50
N GLU A 22 2.50 2.31 -11.57
CA GLU A 22 3.75 1.78 -11.02
C GLU A 22 3.51 1.39 -9.54
N PRO A 23 3.90 0.17 -9.15
CA PRO A 23 3.65 -0.29 -7.80
C PRO A 23 4.52 0.50 -6.83
N VAL A 24 3.89 1.04 -5.79
CA VAL A 24 4.61 1.66 -4.67
C VAL A 24 5.08 0.58 -3.71
N LYS A 25 6.29 0.73 -3.19
CA LYS A 25 6.92 -0.23 -2.28
C LYS A 25 7.30 0.44 -0.97
N PHE A 26 7.05 -0.27 0.13
CA PHE A 26 7.46 0.16 1.45
C PHE A 26 7.67 -1.04 2.35
N GLU A 27 8.48 -0.84 3.37
CA GLU A 27 8.91 -1.85 4.31
C GLU A 27 8.37 -1.51 5.70
N VAL A 28 8.03 -2.54 6.47
CA VAL A 28 7.54 -2.41 7.83
C VAL A 28 8.55 -3.04 8.77
N TYR A 29 9.06 -2.23 9.70
CA TYR A 29 10.01 -2.63 10.73
C TYR A 29 9.38 -2.57 12.12
N LEU A 30 9.84 -3.45 12.99
CA LEU A 30 9.50 -3.43 14.42
C LEU A 30 10.74 -3.87 15.22
N GLY A 31 11.17 -3.01 16.15
CA GLY A 31 12.38 -3.29 16.95
C GLY A 31 13.67 -3.39 16.13
N GLY A 32 13.73 -2.72 14.97
CA GLY A 32 14.86 -2.79 14.05
C GLY A 32 14.86 -4.00 13.11
N GLU A 33 13.91 -4.92 13.23
CA GLU A 33 13.77 -6.07 12.34
C GLU A 33 12.72 -5.82 11.25
N LEU A 34 13.05 -6.20 10.02
CA LEU A 34 12.10 -6.22 8.91
C LEU A 34 11.02 -7.27 9.17
N LYS A 35 9.76 -6.83 9.24
CA LYS A 35 8.60 -7.72 9.39
C LYS A 35 7.96 -8.04 8.05
N HIS A 36 7.90 -7.08 7.12
CA HIS A 36 7.41 -7.32 5.78
C HIS A 36 7.87 -6.25 4.77
N SER A 37 7.98 -6.65 3.50
CA SER A 37 8.14 -5.74 2.36
C SER A 37 6.87 -5.79 1.52
N ILE A 38 6.18 -4.66 1.40
CA ILE A 38 4.87 -4.56 0.76
C ILE A 38 4.99 -3.85 -0.58
N SER A 39 4.25 -4.34 -1.58
CA SER A 39 4.07 -3.68 -2.86
C SER A 39 2.58 -3.50 -3.14
N LEU A 40 2.15 -2.26 -3.35
CA LEU A 40 0.77 -1.89 -3.64
C LEU A 40 0.68 -1.28 -5.04
N ALA A 41 -0.22 -1.81 -5.87
CA ALA A 41 -0.44 -1.34 -7.23
C ALA A 41 -1.88 -0.85 -7.39
N GLY A 42 -2.03 0.40 -7.85
CA GLY A 42 -3.32 1.00 -8.14
C GLY A 42 -4.05 1.62 -6.94
N PRO A 43 -4.99 2.56 -7.19
CA PRO A 43 -5.67 3.31 -6.14
C PRO A 43 -6.46 2.40 -5.19
N HIS A 44 -6.42 2.70 -3.89
CA HIS A 44 -7.15 1.95 -2.85
C HIS A 44 -6.81 0.46 -2.74
N SER A 45 -5.71 0.02 -3.36
CA SER A 45 -5.17 -1.32 -3.15
C SER A 45 -4.87 -1.54 -1.67
N LYS A 46 -5.10 -2.77 -1.22
CA LYS A 46 -4.99 -3.17 0.18
C LYS A 46 -4.03 -4.34 0.34
N PHE A 47 -3.29 -4.34 1.44
CA PHE A 47 -2.47 -5.46 1.85
C PHE A 47 -2.64 -5.70 3.35
N LYS A 48 -2.82 -6.95 3.75
CA LYS A 48 -3.07 -7.33 5.14
C LYS A 48 -2.13 -8.47 5.55
N PHE A 49 -1.49 -8.34 6.70
CA PHE A 49 -0.64 -9.39 7.25
C PHE A 49 -0.55 -9.31 8.78
N SER A 50 -0.14 -10.41 9.40
CA SER A 50 0.14 -10.48 10.83
C SER A 50 1.66 -10.51 11.06
N PRO A 51 2.25 -9.51 11.76
CA PRO A 51 3.69 -9.47 11.99
C PRO A 51 4.18 -10.67 12.81
N ALA A 52 5.30 -11.28 12.39
CA ALA A 52 5.91 -12.38 13.14
C ALA A 52 6.31 -11.94 14.56
N GLY A 53 5.94 -12.75 15.56
CA GLY A 53 6.19 -12.46 16.98
C GLY A 53 5.13 -11.61 17.67
N LEU A 54 4.13 -11.10 16.94
CA LEU A 54 2.96 -10.42 17.52
C LEU A 54 1.72 -11.28 17.36
N ALA A 55 1.45 -12.10 18.37
CA ALA A 55 0.21 -12.88 18.43
C ALA A 55 -1.00 -11.93 18.42
N ASP A 56 -2.06 -12.36 17.73
CA ASP A 56 -3.34 -11.66 17.66
C ASP A 56 -3.33 -10.26 17.04
N THR A 57 -2.21 -9.77 16.49
CA THR A 57 -2.14 -8.46 15.82
C THR A 57 -2.18 -8.62 14.31
N THR A 58 -3.02 -7.83 13.65
CA THR A 58 -3.08 -7.77 12.19
C THR A 58 -3.00 -6.35 11.70
N LEU A 59 -2.12 -6.11 10.75
CA LEU A 59 -1.94 -4.84 10.08
C LEU A 59 -2.58 -4.90 8.69
N GLU A 60 -3.38 -3.90 8.38
CA GLU A 60 -3.89 -3.62 7.03
C GLU A 60 -3.35 -2.27 6.56
N PHE A 61 -2.88 -2.23 5.32
CA PHE A 61 -2.42 -1.04 4.64
C PHE A 61 -3.28 -0.79 3.42
N ARG A 62 -3.78 0.43 3.26
CA ARG A 62 -4.53 0.88 2.10
C ARG A 62 -3.81 2.04 1.42
N LEU A 63 -3.59 1.92 0.11
CA LEU A 63 -3.02 3.01 -0.68
C LEU A 63 -4.04 4.14 -0.85
N ILE A 64 -3.72 5.32 -0.34
CA ILE A 64 -4.54 6.53 -0.49
C ILE A 64 -4.04 7.37 -1.66
N ALA A 65 -2.72 7.57 -1.75
CA ALA A 65 -2.08 8.26 -2.86
C ALA A 65 -0.69 7.67 -3.14
N PRO A 66 -0.28 7.51 -4.41
CA PRO A 66 1.04 6.99 -4.75
C PRO A 66 2.17 8.02 -4.65
N GLU A 67 1.90 9.31 -4.88
CA GLU A 67 2.90 10.39 -4.82
C GLU A 67 2.30 11.69 -4.23
N PRO A 68 2.79 12.20 -3.08
CA PRO A 68 3.65 11.47 -2.14
C PRO A 68 2.95 10.20 -1.66
N LEU A 69 3.73 9.20 -1.21
CA LEU A 69 3.14 7.93 -0.79
C LEU A 69 2.34 8.12 0.50
N ILE A 70 1.01 8.12 0.37
CA ILE A 70 0.09 8.24 1.50
C ILE A 70 -0.61 6.90 1.67
N LEU A 71 -0.46 6.34 2.87
CA LEU A 71 -1.05 5.07 3.28
C LEU A 71 -2.00 5.33 4.44
N GLU A 72 -3.08 4.56 4.48
CA GLU A 72 -3.86 4.37 5.70
C GLU A 72 -3.46 3.02 6.29
N MET A 73 -3.08 3.04 7.56
CA MET A 73 -2.72 1.86 8.31
C MET A 73 -3.79 1.59 9.35
N THR A 74 -4.27 0.36 9.39
CA THR A 74 -5.21 -0.14 10.39
C THR A 74 -4.54 -1.27 11.16
N GLU A 75 -4.47 -1.14 12.48
CA GLU A 75 -4.09 -2.22 13.38
C GLU A 75 -5.33 -2.75 14.09
N SER A 76 -5.56 -4.04 13.94
CA SER A 76 -6.67 -4.78 14.55
C SER A 76 -6.13 -5.90 15.42
N THR A 77 -6.88 -6.26 16.47
CA THR A 77 -6.56 -7.44 17.28
C THR A 77 -7.64 -8.51 17.18
N ALA A 78 -7.23 -9.78 17.09
CA ALA A 78 -8.09 -10.92 16.78
C ALA A 78 -9.30 -11.09 17.71
N ASN A 79 -9.25 -10.53 18.92
CA ASN A 79 -10.34 -10.62 19.87
C ASN A 79 -11.50 -9.64 19.65
N ASN A 80 -11.44 -8.72 18.67
CA ASN A 80 -12.49 -7.72 18.36
C ASN A 80 -13.03 -6.92 19.58
N THR A 81 -12.35 -7.01 20.73
CA THR A 81 -12.73 -6.37 21.99
C THR A 81 -12.16 -4.97 22.13
N ALA A 82 -11.23 -4.57 21.24
CA ALA A 82 -10.63 -3.26 21.19
C ALA A 82 -10.94 -2.58 19.85
N PRO A 83 -11.17 -1.25 19.83
CA PRO A 83 -11.35 -0.50 18.60
C PRO A 83 -10.12 -0.62 17.69
N GLU A 84 -10.35 -0.68 16.39
CA GLU A 84 -9.27 -0.67 15.39
C GLU A 84 -8.51 0.65 15.47
N ASN A 85 -7.19 0.57 15.53
CA ASN A 85 -6.33 1.75 15.51
C ASN A 85 -6.05 2.11 14.06
N VAL A 86 -6.60 3.24 13.60
CA VAL A 86 -6.43 3.71 12.22
C VAL A 86 -5.58 4.98 12.20
N GLY A 87 -4.63 5.06 11.29
CA GLY A 87 -3.77 6.22 11.10
C GLY A 87 -3.37 6.45 9.65
N ARG A 88 -3.09 7.71 9.31
CA ARG A 88 -2.56 8.08 7.99
C ARG A 88 -1.07 8.33 8.08
N ILE A 89 -0.34 7.73 7.15
CA ILE A 89 1.12 7.74 7.08
C ILE A 89 1.51 8.37 5.75
N SER A 90 2.39 9.36 5.79
CA SER A 90 2.88 10.07 4.62
C SER A 90 4.38 9.86 4.47
N LEU A 91 4.79 9.14 3.43
CA LEU A 91 6.17 8.87 3.06
C LEU A 91 6.55 9.73 1.84
N ILE A 92 7.12 10.90 2.13
CA ILE A 92 7.26 11.99 1.15
C ILE A 92 8.19 11.64 -0.01
N LYS A 93 9.27 10.89 0.25
CA LYS A 93 10.27 10.54 -0.77
C LYS A 93 10.80 9.11 -0.59
N PRO A 94 11.36 8.48 -1.63
CA PRO A 94 12.09 7.22 -1.47
C PRO A 94 13.16 7.34 -0.38
N GLY A 95 13.32 6.28 0.42
CA GLY A 95 14.18 6.26 1.61
C GLY A 95 13.67 7.06 2.82
N SER A 96 12.51 7.74 2.72
CA SER A 96 11.90 8.36 3.91
C SER A 96 11.31 7.31 4.85
N SER A 97 11.29 7.63 6.14
CA SER A 97 10.74 6.78 7.18
C SER A 97 9.80 7.53 8.10
N VAL A 98 8.80 6.84 8.65
CA VAL A 98 7.88 7.37 9.66
C VAL A 98 7.71 6.35 10.78
N THR A 99 7.89 6.80 12.03
CA THR A 99 7.53 6.02 13.21
C THR A 99 6.05 6.27 13.53
N VAL A 100 5.26 5.20 13.65
CA VAL A 100 3.80 5.36 13.83
C VAL A 100 3.41 5.96 15.19
N SER A 101 4.30 5.87 16.19
CA SER A 101 4.10 6.51 17.50
C SER A 101 4.08 8.04 17.42
N ASP A 102 4.69 8.62 16.39
CA ASP A 102 4.81 10.07 16.23
C ASP A 102 3.59 10.67 15.52
N ILE A 103 2.69 9.81 15.03
CA ILE A 103 1.47 10.22 14.35
C ILE A 103 0.47 10.72 15.40
N LYS A 104 0.18 12.02 15.34
CA LYS A 104 -0.75 12.67 16.27
C LYS A 104 -2.15 12.06 16.17
N GLY A 105 -2.71 11.68 17.32
CA GLY A 105 -4.09 11.21 17.44
C GLY A 105 -4.32 9.73 17.10
N THR A 106 -3.25 8.98 16.80
CA THR A 106 -3.34 7.54 16.54
C THR A 106 -2.67 6.77 17.66
N HIS A 107 -3.33 5.73 18.16
CA HIS A 107 -2.86 4.94 19.31
C HIS A 107 -2.49 3.52 18.92
N PHE A 108 -1.59 3.36 17.94
CA PHE A 108 -1.05 2.04 17.59
C PHE A 108 -0.39 1.39 18.81
N LYS A 109 -0.61 0.08 19.00
CA LYS A 109 -0.11 -0.69 20.14
C LYS A 109 1.39 -0.88 20.10
N HIS A 110 1.96 -0.99 18.90
CA HIS A 110 3.39 -1.23 18.71
C HIS A 110 4.06 -0.11 17.92
N PRO A 111 5.35 0.20 18.22
CA PRO A 111 6.09 1.27 17.58
C PRO A 111 6.66 0.82 16.23
N TYR A 112 5.78 0.61 15.25
CA TYR A 112 6.20 0.29 13.89
C TYR A 112 6.94 1.47 13.25
N VAL A 113 7.93 1.13 12.41
CA VAL A 113 8.59 2.09 11.53
C VAL A 113 8.32 1.68 10.10
N LEU A 114 7.76 2.58 9.31
CA LEU A 114 7.57 2.37 7.89
C LEU A 114 8.66 3.09 7.12
N VAL A 115 9.23 2.44 6.11
CA VAL A 115 10.26 2.99 5.23
C VAL A 115 9.79 2.87 3.79
N ARG A 116 9.81 3.97 3.03
CA ARG A 116 9.56 3.91 1.58
C ARG A 116 10.78 3.32 0.90
N ALA A 117 10.58 2.25 0.15
CA ALA A 117 11.68 1.64 -0.62
C ALA A 117 12.21 2.65 -1.66
N GLU A 118 13.48 2.48 -2.03
CA GLU A 118 14.12 3.26 -3.09
C GLU A 118 13.53 2.98 -4.49
#